data_AF-A0A7U4M176-F1
#
_entry.id   AF-A0A7U4M176-F1
#
_cell.length_a   1.000
_cell.length_b   1.000
_cell.length_c   1.000
_cell.angle_alpha   90.00
_cell.angle_beta   90.00
_cell.angle_gamma   90.00
#
_symmetry.space_group_name_H-M   'P 1'
#
loop_
_entity.id
_entity.type
_entity.pdbx_description
1 polymer ?
#
loop_
_entity_poly.entity_id
_entity_poly.type
_entity_poly.pdbx_seq_one_letter_code
_entity_poly.pdbx_strand_id
1 'polypeptide(L)'
;MGIFALQSLVGGFLDEDLKNFNKVFDDWCVQFESIEDAQLMLESLEKKEQIKIVEITPLSYPKYFFPKLQGIIHATREYEGKIICVVEPQMGASFRIAICDLETKRVRVLGTRYKSALSAEGAFANLSFTL
;
A
#
# COMPACT_ATOMS: atom_id res chain seq x y z
N MET A 1 -8.14 8.41 -1.06
CA MET A 1 -7.44 8.78 0.18
C MET A 1 -6.05 8.20 0.08
N GLY A 2 -5.04 9.05 0.15
CA GLY A 2 -3.63 8.61 0.24
C GLY A 2 -3.23 8.52 1.71
N ILE A 3 -2.23 7.71 2.01
CA ILE A 3 -1.58 7.71 3.33
C ILE A 3 -0.25 8.42 3.14
N PHE A 4 0.06 9.39 3.98
CA PHE A 4 1.33 10.10 3.95
C PHE A 4 2.14 9.81 5.21
N ALA A 5 3.46 9.86 5.09
CA ALA A 5 4.37 9.72 6.22
C ALA A 5 5.54 10.70 6.10
N LEU A 6 6.23 10.92 7.21
CA LEU A 6 7.45 11.74 7.25
C LEU A 6 8.67 10.82 7.17
N GLN A 7 9.45 10.97 6.10
CA GLN A 7 10.67 10.20 5.86
C GLN A 7 11.90 11.07 5.99
N SER A 8 12.92 10.62 6.73
CA SER A 8 14.20 11.31 6.76
C SER A 8 14.91 11.22 5.40
N LEU A 9 15.71 12.22 5.05
CA LEU A 9 16.55 12.19 3.83
C LEU A 9 17.58 11.04 3.83
N VAL A 10 18.00 10.56 5.01
CA VAL A 10 18.88 9.39 5.14
C VAL A 10 18.12 8.07 5.21
N GLY A 11 16.79 8.10 5.04
CA GLY A 11 15.89 6.97 5.12
C GLY A 11 15.27 6.76 6.51
N GLY A 12 14.22 5.95 6.54
CA GLY A 12 13.42 5.70 7.74
C GLY A 12 12.27 6.69 7.94
N PHE A 13 11.28 6.31 8.74
CA PHE A 13 9.99 6.96 8.89
C PHE A 13 9.75 7.38 10.34
N LEU A 14 9.20 8.57 10.56
CA LEU A 14 8.99 9.11 11.89
C LEU A 14 8.08 8.21 12.74
N ASP A 15 8.54 7.86 13.94
CA ASP A 15 7.77 7.09 14.92
C ASP A 15 6.68 7.94 15.60
N GLU A 16 5.69 7.27 16.20
CA GLU A 16 4.59 7.91 16.93
C GLU A 16 5.04 8.76 18.13
N ASP A 17 6.21 8.45 18.69
CA ASP A 17 6.86 9.22 19.75
C ASP A 17 7.51 10.53 19.24
N LEU A 18 7.54 10.73 17.93
CA LEU A 18 8.09 11.90 17.23
C LEU A 18 9.59 12.12 17.47
N LYS A 19 10.30 11.05 17.79
CA LYS A 19 11.71 11.10 18.22
C LYS A 19 12.64 10.37 17.28
N ASN A 20 12.23 9.22 16.76
CA ASN A 20 13.09 8.36 15.96
C ASN A 20 12.54 8.16 14.55
N PHE A 21 13.43 7.75 13.66
CA PHE A 21 13.08 7.34 12.31
C PHE A 21 13.29 5.83 12.19
N ASN A 22 12.20 5.07 12.15
CA ASN A 22 12.22 3.61 11.98
C ASN A 22 12.65 3.29 10.55
N LYS A 23 13.63 2.39 10.39
CA LYS A 23 14.14 1.99 9.06
C LYS A 23 13.06 1.38 8.17
N VAL A 24 12.03 0.82 8.79
CA VAL A 24 10.91 0.15 8.15
C VAL A 24 9.66 0.95 8.51
N PHE A 25 8.82 1.24 7.51
CA PHE A 25 7.53 1.88 7.76
C PHE A 25 6.59 0.84 8.37
N ASP A 26 6.14 0.98 9.61
CA ASP A 26 5.30 -0.02 10.30
C ASP A 26 4.18 0.66 11.10
N ASP A 27 3.45 -0.13 11.91
CA ASP A 27 2.30 0.37 12.67
C ASP A 27 2.69 1.38 13.76
N TRP A 28 3.99 1.53 14.08
CA TRP A 28 4.50 2.53 15.01
C TRP A 28 4.95 3.82 14.32
N CYS A 29 4.85 3.90 12.99
CA CYS A 29 5.15 5.10 12.23
C CYS A 29 3.92 6.00 12.12
N VAL A 30 4.13 7.31 12.25
CA VAL A 30 3.05 8.30 12.09
C VAL A 30 2.52 8.31 10.66
N GLN A 31 1.21 8.40 10.54
CA GLN A 31 0.48 8.38 9.28
C GLN A 31 -0.48 9.57 9.21
N PHE A 32 -0.63 10.13 8.01
CA PHE A 32 -1.55 11.24 7.74
C PHE A 32 -2.48 10.88 6.59
N GLU A 33 -3.75 11.25 6.71
CA GLU A 33 -4.76 11.02 5.65
C GLU A 33 -4.75 12.13 4.58
N SER A 34 -4.06 13.24 4.85
CA SER A 34 -3.92 14.39 3.97
C SER A 34 -2.47 14.89 3.94
N ILE A 35 -2.09 15.54 2.84
CA ILE A 35 -0.76 16.14 2.72
C ILE A 35 -0.65 17.37 3.62
N GLU A 36 -1.77 18.06 3.84
CA GLU A 36 -1.88 19.24 4.68
C GLU A 36 -1.56 18.91 6.15
N ASP A 37 -2.10 17.81 6.67
CA ASP A 37 -1.80 17.36 8.04
C ASP A 37 -0.33 16.96 8.19
N ALA A 38 0.23 16.30 7.17
CA ALA A 38 1.65 15.95 7.15
C ALA A 38 2.55 17.21 7.11
N GLN A 39 2.13 18.26 6.40
CA GLN A 39 2.83 19.54 6.35
C GLN A 39 2.79 20.26 7.70
N LEU A 40 1.63 20.36 8.34
CA LEU A 40 1.49 20.95 9.67
C LEU A 40 2.41 20.25 10.68
N MET A 41 2.46 18.91 10.63
CA MET A 41 3.33 18.15 11.51
C MET A 41 4.81 18.41 11.20
N LEU A 42 5.19 18.41 9.92
CA LEU A 42 6.57 18.70 9.49
C LEU A 42 7.04 20.07 9.98
N GLU A 43 6.19 21.10 9.92
CA GLU A 43 6.53 22.45 10.37
C GLU A 43 6.84 22.56 11.86
N SER A 44 6.28 21.65 12.67
CA SER A 44 6.51 21.60 14.13
C SER A 44 7.86 20.99 14.54
N LEU A 45 8.58 20.34 13.62
CA LEU A 45 9.82 19.60 13.93
C LEU A 45 11.07 20.47 13.76
N GLU A 46 12.01 20.38 14.72
CA GLU A 46 13.25 21.18 14.76
C GLU A 46 14.22 20.92 13.59
N LYS A 47 14.04 19.82 12.83
CA LYS A 47 14.90 19.41 11.71
C LYS A 47 14.13 19.16 10.41
N LYS A 48 13.06 19.93 10.18
CA LYS A 48 12.18 19.76 9.02
C LYS A 48 12.88 19.75 7.66
N GLU A 49 13.99 20.45 7.50
CA GLU A 49 14.79 20.46 6.26
C GLU A 49 15.39 19.09 5.90
N GLN A 50 15.52 18.20 6.88
CA GLN A 50 16.06 16.84 6.69
C GLN A 50 14.96 15.79 6.54
N ILE A 51 13.71 16.21 6.39
CA ILE A 51 12.53 15.36 6.39
C ILE A 51 11.69 15.71 5.16
N LYS A 52 11.19 14.70 4.46
CA LYS A 52 10.27 14.86 3.34
C LYS A 52 8.97 14.12 3.62
N ILE A 53 7.87 14.65 3.11
CA ILE A 53 6.60 13.95 3.09
C ILE A 53 6.63 12.97 1.93
N VAL A 54 6.24 11.73 2.18
CA VAL A 54 6.10 10.69 1.17
C VAL A 54 4.71 10.10 1.20
N GLU A 55 4.13 9.85 0.03
CA GLU A 55 2.90 9.07 -0.07
C GLU A 55 3.25 7.58 0.05
N ILE A 56 2.63 6.92 1.01
CA ILE A 56 2.73 5.49 1.22
C ILE A 56 1.76 4.83 0.27
N THR A 57 2.32 4.20 -0.77
CA THR A 57 1.56 3.25 -1.57
C THR A 57 1.39 1.95 -0.79
N PRO A 58 0.23 1.27 -0.85
CA PRO A 58 -0.02 0.03 -0.12
C PRO A 58 1.10 -0.99 -0.26
N LEU A 59 1.73 -1.13 -1.43
CA LEU A 59 2.79 -2.11 -1.66
C LEU A 59 4.14 -1.78 -1.00
N SER A 60 4.31 -0.56 -0.50
CA SER A 60 5.52 -0.10 0.20
C SER A 60 5.45 -0.33 1.72
N TYR A 61 4.28 -0.72 2.24
CA TYR A 61 4.09 -1.01 3.66
C TYR A 61 4.35 -2.52 3.93
N PRO A 62 5.19 -2.91 4.91
CA PRO A 62 5.47 -4.30 5.27
C PRO A 62 4.21 -5.10 5.65
N LYS A 63 3.21 -4.44 6.24
CA LYS A 63 1.91 -5.08 6.51
C LYS A 63 1.25 -5.56 5.22
N TYR A 64 1.47 -4.88 4.11
CA TYR A 64 0.91 -5.18 2.79
C TYR A 64 1.95 -5.80 1.83
N PHE A 65 3.15 -6.10 2.31
CA PHE A 65 4.17 -6.79 1.50
C PHE A 65 3.86 -8.28 1.41
N PHE A 66 3.69 -8.76 0.17
CA PHE A 66 3.41 -10.15 -0.14
C PHE A 66 4.49 -10.73 -1.07
N PRO A 67 5.49 -11.45 -0.53
CA PRO A 67 6.64 -11.93 -1.32
C PRO A 67 6.27 -12.82 -2.51
N LYS A 68 5.12 -13.49 -2.44
CA LYS A 68 4.60 -14.40 -3.48
C LYS A 68 3.73 -13.69 -4.51
N LEU A 69 3.38 -12.43 -4.30
CA LEU A 69 2.65 -11.63 -5.29
C LEU A 69 3.65 -11.10 -6.32
N GLN A 70 3.48 -11.52 -7.57
CA GLN A 70 4.35 -11.13 -8.68
C GLN A 70 3.51 -10.51 -9.81
N GLY A 71 4.05 -9.49 -10.44
CA GLY A 71 3.43 -8.77 -11.55
C GLY A 71 3.29 -7.27 -11.28
N ILE A 72 2.72 -6.57 -12.25
CA ILE A 72 2.40 -5.14 -12.17
C ILE A 72 1.03 -5.01 -11.51
N ILE A 73 0.93 -4.23 -10.44
CA ILE A 73 -0.32 -4.01 -9.73
C ILE A 73 -0.97 -2.72 -10.25
N HIS A 74 -2.22 -2.84 -10.69
CA HIS A 74 -2.97 -1.74 -11.30
C HIS A 74 -4.00 -1.12 -10.35
N ALA A 75 -4.55 -1.94 -9.45
CA ALA A 75 -5.51 -1.47 -8.44
C ALA A 75 -5.42 -2.35 -7.19
N THR A 76 -5.76 -1.78 -6.03
CA THR A 76 -5.81 -2.48 -4.74
C THR A 76 -7.02 -2.04 -3.91
N ARG A 77 -7.56 -2.94 -3.09
CA ARG A 77 -8.59 -2.65 -2.07
C ARG A 77 -8.40 -3.57 -0.88
N GLU A 78 -8.54 -3.03 0.32
CA GLU A 78 -8.65 -3.82 1.54
C GLU A 78 -10.12 -4.21 1.80
N TYR A 79 -10.35 -5.48 2.14
CA TYR A 79 -11.65 -5.99 2.57
C TYR A 79 -11.44 -7.15 3.54
N GLU A 80 -11.97 -7.03 4.76
CA GLU A 80 -11.94 -8.08 5.81
C GLU A 80 -10.55 -8.71 6.02
N GLY A 81 -9.52 -7.88 6.23
CA GLY A 81 -8.16 -8.36 6.46
C GLY A 81 -7.48 -8.97 5.23
N LYS A 82 -8.03 -8.74 4.02
CA LYS A 82 -7.43 -9.17 2.76
C LYS A 82 -7.19 -7.98 1.84
N ILE A 83 -6.06 -7.98 1.16
CA ILE A 83 -5.74 -7.08 0.07
C ILE A 83 -6.08 -7.77 -1.24
N ILE A 84 -7.11 -7.27 -1.91
CA ILE A 84 -7.48 -7.72 -3.24
C ILE A 84 -6.81 -6.76 -4.22
N CYS A 85 -6.21 -7.30 -5.27
CA CYS A 85 -5.50 -6.49 -6.26
C CYS A 85 -5.72 -6.99 -7.69
N VAL A 86 -5.78 -6.03 -8.62
CA VAL A 86 -5.71 -6.30 -10.06
C VAL A 86 -4.23 -6.37 -10.43
N VAL A 87 -3.82 -7.53 -10.94
CA VAL A 87 -2.44 -7.84 -11.29
C VAL A 87 -2.33 -8.18 -12.77
N GLU A 88 -1.34 -7.59 -13.42
CA GLU A 88 -0.85 -7.98 -14.73
C GLU A 88 0.44 -8.80 -14.52
N PRO A 89 0.43 -10.13 -14.70
CA PRO A 89 1.57 -10.98 -14.34
C PRO A 89 2.88 -10.62 -15.06
N GLN A 90 2.76 -10.16 -16.31
CA GLN A 90 3.84 -9.66 -17.15
C GLN A 90 3.24 -8.68 -18.17
N MET A 91 4.02 -7.71 -18.63
CA MET A 91 3.55 -6.68 -19.55
C MET A 91 2.91 -7.30 -20.81
N GLY A 92 1.68 -6.88 -21.12
CA GLY A 92 0.88 -7.38 -22.24
C GLY A 92 0.13 -8.69 -21.97
N ALA A 93 0.22 -9.27 -20.77
CA ALA A 93 -0.58 -10.42 -20.38
C ALA A 93 -2.01 -10.02 -19.98
N SER A 94 -2.91 -11.00 -19.97
CA SER A 94 -4.25 -10.80 -19.41
C SER A 94 -4.19 -10.49 -17.92
N PHE A 95 -4.96 -9.48 -17.51
CA PHE A 95 -5.11 -9.07 -16.13
C PHE A 95 -5.78 -10.17 -15.31
N ARG A 96 -5.44 -10.26 -14.04
CA ARG A 96 -5.98 -11.23 -13.08
C ARG A 96 -6.27 -10.52 -11.77
N ILE A 97 -7.04 -11.19 -10.91
CA ILE A 97 -7.30 -10.72 -9.56
C ILE A 97 -6.51 -11.61 -8.60
N ALA A 98 -5.76 -11.02 -7.69
CA ALA A 98 -5.09 -11.70 -6.60
C ALA A 98 -5.67 -11.27 -5.26
N ILE A 99 -5.84 -12.23 -4.35
CA ILE A 99 -6.33 -12.04 -2.99
C ILE A 99 -5.18 -12.37 -2.06
N CYS A 100 -4.81 -11.41 -1.22
CA CYS A 100 -3.65 -11.50 -0.33
C CYS A 100 -4.12 -11.37 1.11
N ASP A 101 -3.88 -12.37 1.93
CA ASP A 101 -4.38 -12.44 3.30
C ASP A 101 -3.38 -11.79 4.28
N LEU A 102 -3.79 -10.74 4.99
CA LEU A 102 -2.85 -9.94 5.80
C LEU A 102 -2.27 -10.69 6.99
N GLU A 103 -3.03 -11.62 7.56
CA GLU A 103 -2.63 -12.41 8.72
C GLU A 103 -1.66 -13.52 8.29
N THR A 104 -2.04 -14.32 7.29
CA THR A 104 -1.28 -15.51 6.88
C THR A 104 -0.22 -15.22 5.81
N LYS A 105 -0.22 -14.01 5.23
CA LYS A 105 0.60 -13.60 4.08
C LYS A 105 0.42 -14.49 2.84
N ARG A 106 -0.67 -15.26 2.76
CA ARG A 106 -0.98 -16.13 1.63
C ARG A 106 -1.50 -15.30 0.46
N VAL A 107 -1.07 -15.65 -0.75
CA VAL A 107 -1.52 -15.03 -2.00
C VAL A 107 -2.24 -16.08 -2.83
N ARG A 108 -3.47 -15.77 -3.25
CA ARG A 108 -4.28 -16.58 -4.16
C ARG A 108 -4.60 -15.77 -5.41
N VAL A 109 -4.08 -16.19 -6.56
CA VAL A 109 -4.43 -15.60 -7.85
C VAL A 109 -5.62 -16.36 -8.45
N LEU A 110 -6.70 -15.66 -8.76
CA LEU A 110 -7.90 -16.26 -9.35
C LEU A 110 -7.61 -16.77 -10.78
N GLY A 111 -8.29 -17.85 -11.17
CA GLY A 111 -8.12 -18.47 -12.50
C GLY A 111 -8.63 -17.60 -13.65
N THR A 112 -9.60 -16.72 -13.38
CA THR A 112 -10.20 -15.82 -14.36
C THR A 112 -9.19 -14.84 -14.92
N ARG A 113 -9.27 -14.61 -16.23
CA ARG A 113 -8.40 -13.69 -16.99
C ARG A 113 -9.26 -12.60 -17.62
N TYR A 114 -8.75 -11.37 -17.56
CA TYR A 114 -9.42 -10.17 -18.02
C TYR A 114 -8.59 -9.51 -19.12
N LYS A 115 -9.28 -9.01 -20.16
CA LYS A 115 -8.60 -8.40 -21.32
C LYS A 115 -8.07 -6.99 -21.04
N SER A 116 -8.64 -6.29 -20.06
CA SER A 116 -8.23 -4.95 -19.66
C SER A 116 -8.32 -4.77 -18.14
N ALA A 117 -7.53 -3.83 -17.60
CA ALA A 117 -7.60 -3.42 -16.21
C ALA A 117 -9.03 -3.03 -15.81
N LEU A 118 -9.71 -2.22 -16.64
CA LEU A 118 -11.09 -1.78 -16.40
C LEU A 118 -12.08 -2.94 -16.24
N SER A 119 -11.94 -4.01 -17.04
CA SER A 119 -12.79 -5.20 -16.92
C SER A 119 -12.50 -6.00 -15.64
N ALA A 120 -11.24 -6.03 -15.21
CA ALA A 120 -10.85 -6.63 -13.93
C ALA A 120 -11.36 -5.78 -12.75
N GLU A 121 -11.28 -4.45 -12.85
CA GLU A 121 -11.81 -3.49 -11.88
C GLU A 121 -13.34 -3.58 -11.73
N GLY A 122 -14.07 -3.77 -12.83
CA GLY A 122 -15.51 -3.98 -12.79
C GLY A 122 -15.90 -5.29 -12.07
N ALA A 123 -15.14 -6.36 -12.29
CA ALA A 123 -15.32 -7.62 -11.54
C ALA A 123 -14.89 -7.47 -10.07
N PHE A 124 -13.81 -6.72 -9.83
CA PHE A 124 -13.27 -6.34 -8.52
C PHE A 124 -14.24 -5.51 -7.68
N ALA A 125 -15.03 -4.62 -8.31
CA ALA A 125 -16.07 -3.84 -7.64
C ALA A 125 -17.26 -4.70 -7.20
N ASN A 126 -17.62 -5.71 -8.01
CA ASN A 126 -18.78 -6.58 -7.80
C ASN A 126 -18.45 -7.93 -7.16
N LEU A 127 -17.20 -8.15 -6.74
CA LEU A 127 -16.76 -9.36 -6.07
C LEU A 127 -17.43 -9.43 -4.69
N SER A 128 -18.54 -10.18 -4.62
CA SER A 128 -19.17 -10.58 -3.36
C SER A 128 -18.43 -11.81 -2.82
N PHE A 129 -17.73 -11.61 -1.70
CA PHE A 129 -16.98 -12.68 -1.06
C PHE A 129 -17.95 -13.52 -0.22
N THR A 130 -18.51 -14.57 -0.81
CA THR A 130 -18.82 -15.79 -0.03
C THR A 130 -17.54 -16.61 -0.05
N LEU A 131 -16.63 -16.30 0.88
CA LEU A 131 -15.43 -17.10 1.15
C LEU A 131 -15.76 -18.20 2.15
#